data_AF-A0A4Y9K0R6-F1
#
_entry.id   AF-A0A4Y9K0R6-F1
#
_cell.length_a   1.000
_cell.length_b   1.000
_cell.length_c   1.000
_cell.angle_alpha   90.00
_cell.angle_beta   90.00
_cell.angle_gamma   90.00
#
_symmetry.space_group_name_H-M   'P 1'
#
loop_
_entity.id
_entity.type
_entity.pdbx_description
1 polymer ?
#
loop_
_entity_poly.entity_id
_entity_poly.type
_entity_poly.pdbx_seq_one_letter_code
_entity_poly.pdbx_strand_id
1 'polypeptide(L)'
;MLEYIKKVTQKEIIKEPYIENGKRCLKLSEEDEQGTLLYTFTFFNVPQDSILIRLDEKFLETRNIFISSSNDKCKNKNDFEHYLCKKADYLLIDSENKTIFVIELKSSSHTEEHIIAQLKGGFCILKYIEAIINNFSNLFRYKSSLNLPFDSFSYRFISIKHIKNATKGNKLQDSKNYNDFSSADKFLHLRGRDKIIYNHLVK
;
A
#
# COMPACT_ATOMS: atom_id res chain seq x y z
N MET A 1 14.76 9.56 -6.00
CA MET A 1 14.14 8.22 -6.01
C MET A 1 12.72 8.30 -6.57
N LEU A 2 11.84 9.14 -6.00
CA LEU A 2 10.45 9.28 -6.50
C LEU A 2 10.38 9.59 -7.99
N GLU A 3 11.28 10.43 -8.49
CA GLU A 3 11.42 10.71 -9.92
C GLU A 3 11.64 9.45 -10.79
N TYR A 4 12.38 8.44 -10.29
CA TYR A 4 12.54 7.19 -11.02
C TYR A 4 11.25 6.37 -11.00
N ILE A 5 10.56 6.30 -9.86
CA ILE A 5 9.24 5.65 -9.78
C ILE A 5 8.28 6.30 -10.77
N LYS A 6 8.16 7.63 -10.76
CA LYS A 6 7.32 8.39 -11.70
C LYS A 6 7.70 8.17 -13.17
N LYS A 7 8.95 7.81 -13.48
CA LYS A 7 9.41 7.50 -14.83
C LYS A 7 9.10 6.07 -15.27
N VAL A 8 9.15 5.10 -14.34
CA VAL A 8 8.97 3.67 -14.66
C VAL A 8 7.56 3.16 -14.38
N THR A 9 6.71 3.98 -13.78
CA THR A 9 5.34 3.65 -13.38
C THR A 9 4.36 4.55 -14.12
N GLN A 10 3.24 3.98 -14.57
CA GLN A 10 2.18 4.71 -15.28
C GLN A 10 1.64 5.86 -14.43
N LYS A 11 1.35 7.00 -15.06
CA LYS A 11 0.97 8.23 -14.33
C LYS A 11 -0.43 8.14 -13.74
N GLU A 12 -1.32 7.41 -14.40
CA GLU A 12 -2.74 7.24 -14.03
C GLU A 12 -2.91 6.61 -12.64
N ILE A 13 -1.87 5.93 -12.17
CA ILE A 13 -1.87 5.08 -10.99
C ILE A 13 -1.21 5.79 -9.81
N ILE A 14 -0.48 6.88 -10.10
CA ILE A 14 0.22 7.70 -9.14
C ILE A 14 -0.66 8.90 -8.81
N LYS A 15 -0.93 9.08 -7.52
CA LYS A 15 -1.57 10.28 -6.99
C LYS A 15 -0.56 11.07 -6.18
N GLU A 16 -0.42 12.34 -6.52
CA GLU A 16 0.36 13.30 -5.75
C GLU A 16 -0.53 13.96 -4.68
N PRO A 17 0.07 14.48 -3.60
CA PRO A 17 -0.71 15.15 -2.56
C PRO A 17 -1.39 16.42 -3.10
N TYR A 18 -2.61 16.66 -2.64
CA TYR A 18 -3.37 17.88 -2.94
C TYR A 18 -3.50 18.75 -1.68
N ILE A 19 -3.84 20.03 -1.86
CA ILE A 19 -4.10 20.94 -0.73
C ILE A 19 -5.60 21.07 -0.50
N GLU A 20 -6.03 20.84 0.74
CA GLU A 20 -7.40 21.02 1.19
C GLU A 20 -7.39 21.76 2.53
N ASN A 21 -8.05 22.93 2.60
CA ASN A 21 -8.09 23.78 3.79
C ASN A 21 -6.68 24.09 4.36
N GLY A 22 -5.72 24.36 3.48
CA GLY A 22 -4.33 24.64 3.85
C GLY A 22 -3.52 23.42 4.32
N LYS A 23 -4.10 22.22 4.29
CA LYS A 23 -3.42 20.97 4.67
C LYS A 23 -3.11 20.14 3.44
N ARG A 24 -1.94 19.50 3.44
CA ARG A 24 -1.56 18.55 2.38
C ARG A 24 -2.19 17.20 2.65
N CYS A 25 -2.88 16.65 1.66
CA CYS A 25 -3.73 15.47 1.79
C CYS A 25 -3.43 14.43 0.72
N LEU A 26 -3.59 13.15 1.08
CA LEU A 26 -3.68 12.04 0.14
C LEU A 26 -4.93 11.22 0.45
N LYS A 27 -5.72 10.93 -0.59
CA LYS A 27 -7.02 10.26 -0.46
C LYS A 27 -7.01 8.91 -1.15
N LEU A 28 -7.43 7.90 -0.41
CA LEU A 28 -7.63 6.53 -0.85
C LEU A 28 -9.13 6.30 -1.07
N SER A 29 -9.49 5.45 -2.02
CA SER A 29 -10.87 5.11 -2.33
C SER A 29 -11.04 3.62 -2.54
N GLU A 30 -12.12 3.08 -2.00
CA GLU A 30 -12.59 1.72 -2.29
C GLU A 30 -13.86 1.86 -3.13
N GLU A 31 -13.90 1.17 -4.26
CA GLU A 31 -14.99 1.17 -5.22
C GLU A 31 -15.50 -0.27 -5.37
N ASP A 32 -16.79 -0.46 -5.66
CA ASP A 32 -17.31 -1.77 -6.05
C ASP A 32 -16.98 -2.11 -7.51
N GLU A 33 -17.40 -3.29 -7.96
CA GLU A 33 -17.17 -3.76 -9.33
C GLU A 33 -17.86 -2.87 -10.39
N GLN A 34 -18.87 -2.11 -9.99
CA GLN A 34 -19.60 -1.16 -10.84
C GLN A 34 -18.96 0.24 -10.82
N GLY A 35 -17.90 0.45 -10.03
CA GLY A 35 -17.21 1.72 -9.86
C GLY A 35 -17.90 2.67 -8.87
N THR A 36 -18.88 2.19 -8.10
CA THR A 36 -19.54 2.99 -7.06
C THR A 36 -18.59 3.16 -5.89
N LEU A 37 -18.39 4.40 -5.45
CA LEU A 37 -17.56 4.70 -4.29
C LEU A 37 -18.18 4.12 -3.01
N LEU A 38 -17.49 3.16 -2.40
CA LEU A 38 -17.91 2.52 -1.15
C LEU A 38 -17.40 3.30 0.06
N TYR A 39 -16.14 3.73 0.01
CA TYR A 39 -15.47 4.35 1.16
C TYR A 39 -14.23 5.14 0.72
N THR A 40 -13.88 6.16 1.51
CA THR A 40 -12.65 6.92 1.34
C THR A 40 -11.91 7.08 2.64
N PHE A 41 -10.58 7.05 2.58
CA PHE A 41 -9.72 7.36 3.70
C PHE A 41 -8.73 8.47 3.32
N THR A 42 -8.59 9.49 4.17
CA THR A 42 -7.69 10.62 3.92
C THR A 42 -6.54 10.66 4.93
N PHE A 43 -5.32 10.66 4.44
CA PHE A 43 -4.14 11.07 5.20
C PHE A 43 -4.02 12.61 5.16
N PHE A 44 -4.02 13.24 6.33
CA PHE A 44 -3.77 14.67 6.49
C PHE A 44 -2.32 14.95 6.88
N ASN A 45 -1.83 16.11 6.49
CA ASN A 45 -0.47 16.59 6.76
C ASN A 45 0.60 15.63 6.21
N VAL A 46 0.37 15.08 5.01
CA VAL A 46 1.40 14.28 4.35
C VAL A 46 2.58 15.15 3.93
N PRO A 47 3.81 14.60 3.89
CA PRO A 47 4.99 15.24 3.34
C PRO A 47 4.82 15.69 1.89
N GLN A 48 5.61 16.68 1.46
CA GLN A 48 5.55 17.17 0.09
C GLN A 48 5.99 16.09 -0.90
N ASP A 49 7.09 15.44 -0.57
CA ASP A 49 7.71 14.43 -1.40
C ASP A 49 7.16 13.06 -1.04
N SER A 50 5.83 12.94 -1.18
CA SER A 50 5.06 11.71 -1.02
C SER A 50 4.30 11.39 -2.31
N ILE A 51 4.13 10.11 -2.60
CA ILE A 51 3.24 9.63 -3.67
C ILE A 51 2.40 8.46 -3.18
N LEU A 52 1.18 8.36 -3.69
CA LEU A 52 0.32 7.20 -3.51
C LEU A 52 0.22 6.43 -4.83
N ILE A 53 0.47 5.13 -4.82
CA ILE A 53 0.38 4.25 -5.98
C ILE A 53 -0.80 3.30 -5.75
N ARG A 54 -1.79 3.31 -6.65
CA ARG A 54 -2.89 2.34 -6.62
C ARG A 54 -2.43 1.03 -7.27
N LEU A 55 -2.54 -0.04 -6.51
CA LEU A 55 -2.10 -1.38 -6.91
C LEU A 55 -3.23 -2.24 -7.46
N ASP A 56 -4.47 -2.03 -7.02
CA ASP A 56 -5.64 -2.81 -7.47
C ASP A 56 -6.21 -2.34 -8.81
N GLU A 57 -5.34 -2.28 -9.80
CA GLU A 57 -5.70 -1.83 -11.12
C GLU A 57 -5.41 -2.90 -12.16
N LYS A 58 -6.20 -2.92 -13.23
CA LYS A 58 -6.15 -3.96 -14.28
C LYS A 58 -4.77 -4.11 -14.91
N PHE A 59 -3.96 -3.06 -14.95
CA PHE A 59 -2.61 -3.09 -15.52
C PHE A 59 -1.57 -3.77 -14.60
N LEU A 60 -1.88 -3.97 -13.31
CA LEU A 60 -1.08 -4.79 -12.36
C LEU A 60 -1.72 -6.17 -12.14
N GLU A 61 -2.48 -6.67 -13.12
CA GLU A 61 -3.06 -8.00 -13.08
C GLU A 61 -1.96 -9.07 -13.19
N THR A 62 -1.51 -9.55 -12.03
CA THR A 62 -0.47 -10.56 -11.90
C THR A 62 -0.93 -11.94 -12.35
N ARG A 63 -2.25 -12.19 -12.44
CA ARG A 63 -2.81 -13.49 -12.88
C ARG A 63 -2.51 -13.81 -14.35
N ASN A 64 -2.12 -12.81 -15.13
CA ASN A 64 -1.67 -13.01 -16.52
C ASN A 64 -0.27 -13.63 -16.61
N ILE A 65 0.49 -13.62 -15.50
CA ILE A 65 1.88 -14.11 -15.43
C ILE A 65 2.00 -15.27 -14.43
N PHE A 66 1.32 -15.16 -13.29
CA PHE A 66 1.42 -16.10 -12.18
C PHE A 66 0.14 -16.90 -11.97
N ILE A 67 0.28 -18.08 -11.37
CA ILE A 67 -0.85 -18.95 -11.05
C ILE A 67 -1.70 -18.28 -9.97
N SER A 68 -3.02 -18.42 -10.11
CA SER A 68 -4.04 -17.85 -9.23
C SER A 68 -4.89 -18.94 -8.59
N SER A 69 -5.40 -18.68 -7.38
CA SER A 69 -6.38 -19.53 -6.70
C SER A 69 -7.71 -19.69 -7.46
N SER A 70 -7.97 -18.83 -8.44
CA SER A 70 -9.12 -18.95 -9.35
C SER A 70 -8.95 -20.05 -10.39
N ASN A 71 -7.75 -20.61 -10.54
CA ASN A 71 -7.51 -21.77 -11.40
C ASN A 71 -7.76 -23.06 -10.59
N ASP A 72 -8.42 -24.03 -11.20
CA ASP A 72 -8.80 -25.31 -10.55
C ASP A 72 -7.62 -26.08 -9.91
N LYS A 73 -6.37 -25.72 -10.25
CA LYS A 73 -5.13 -26.33 -9.74
C LYS A 73 -4.68 -25.83 -8.37
N CYS A 74 -5.22 -24.73 -7.84
CA CYS A 74 -4.75 -24.09 -6.59
C CYS A 74 -5.88 -23.86 -5.57
N LYS A 75 -6.58 -24.95 -5.20
CA LYS A 75 -7.72 -24.91 -4.27
C LYS A 75 -7.32 -24.98 -2.79
N ASN A 76 -6.13 -25.49 -2.47
CA ASN A 76 -5.69 -25.60 -1.09
C ASN A 76 -5.17 -24.25 -0.60
N LYS A 77 -5.82 -23.72 0.45
CA LYS A 77 -5.45 -22.44 1.05
C LYS A 77 -4.08 -22.46 1.71
N ASN A 78 -3.50 -23.63 1.97
CA ASN A 78 -2.17 -23.75 2.55
C ASN A 78 -1.05 -23.70 1.49
N ASP A 79 -1.40 -23.72 0.20
CA ASP A 79 -0.41 -23.72 -0.88
C ASP A 79 0.07 -22.28 -1.16
N PHE A 80 1.36 -22.15 -1.47
CA PHE A 80 2.00 -20.87 -1.77
C PHE A 80 1.31 -20.14 -2.93
N GLU A 81 0.93 -20.88 -3.97
CA GLU A 81 0.30 -20.40 -5.18
C GLU A 81 -1.08 -19.78 -4.93
N HIS A 82 -1.76 -20.17 -3.84
CA HIS A 82 -3.05 -19.60 -3.46
C HIS A 82 -2.95 -18.09 -3.18
N TYR A 83 -1.76 -17.61 -2.80
CA TYR A 83 -1.55 -16.23 -2.38
C TYR A 83 -0.78 -15.38 -3.39
N LEU A 84 -0.18 -15.99 -4.43
CA LEU A 84 0.69 -15.32 -5.41
C LEU A 84 0.06 -14.11 -6.10
N CYS A 85 -1.24 -14.19 -6.41
CA CYS A 85 -1.96 -13.13 -7.11
C CYS A 85 -2.75 -12.19 -6.18
N LYS A 86 -2.61 -12.35 -4.86
CA LYS A 86 -3.19 -11.39 -3.91
C LYS A 86 -2.28 -10.17 -3.86
N LYS A 87 -2.87 -8.99 -3.75
CA LYS A 87 -2.15 -7.72 -3.66
C LYS A 87 -2.92 -6.77 -2.77
N ALA A 88 -2.19 -5.83 -2.18
CA ALA A 88 -2.76 -4.74 -1.42
C ALA A 88 -3.37 -3.71 -2.37
N ASP A 89 -4.16 -2.79 -1.84
CA ASP A 89 -4.79 -1.74 -2.66
C ASP A 89 -3.84 -0.59 -3.00
N TYR A 90 -2.95 -0.22 -2.08
CA TYR A 90 -2.11 0.96 -2.23
C TYR A 90 -0.69 0.80 -1.66
N LEU A 91 0.24 1.54 -2.26
CA LEU A 91 1.51 1.93 -1.65
C LEU A 91 1.52 3.44 -1.40
N LEU A 92 1.88 3.87 -0.21
CA LEU A 92 2.22 5.27 0.07
C LEU A 92 3.72 5.36 0.31
N ILE A 93 4.43 6.06 -0.57
CA ILE A 93 5.88 6.23 -0.50
C ILE A 93 6.15 7.67 -0.10
N ASP A 94 6.70 7.84 1.09
CA ASP A 94 7.19 9.12 1.58
C ASP A 94 8.72 9.12 1.59
N SER A 95 9.30 9.99 0.77
CA SER A 95 10.75 10.12 0.68
C SER A 95 11.37 11.04 1.74
N GLU A 96 10.58 11.90 2.38
CA GLU A 96 11.06 12.81 3.43
C GLU A 96 11.37 12.03 4.70
N ASN A 97 10.40 11.27 5.23
CA ASN A 97 10.61 10.40 6.40
C ASN A 97 11.13 9.01 6.04
N LYS A 98 11.50 8.78 4.77
CA LYS A 98 11.97 7.48 4.26
C LYS A 98 11.08 6.33 4.72
N THR A 99 9.78 6.44 4.47
CA THR A 99 8.80 5.46 4.95
C THR A 99 7.88 5.02 3.82
N ILE A 100 7.65 3.72 3.71
CA ILE A 100 6.72 3.14 2.75
C ILE A 100 5.62 2.41 3.51
N PHE A 101 4.38 2.78 3.23
CA PHE A 101 3.21 2.08 3.72
C PHE A 101 2.66 1.15 2.65
N VAL A 102 2.45 -0.11 3.02
CA VAL A 102 1.63 -1.06 2.25
C VAL A 102 0.25 -1.07 2.88
N ILE A 103 -0.76 -0.70 2.11
CA ILE A 103 -2.09 -0.36 2.65
C ILE A 103 -3.16 -1.22 1.97
N GLU A 104 -3.93 -1.91 2.80
CA GLU A 104 -5.14 -2.63 2.40
C GLU A 104 -6.38 -1.90 2.95
N LEU A 105 -7.33 -1.55 2.08
CA LEU A 105 -8.66 -1.09 2.44
C LEU A 105 -9.60 -2.28 2.59
N LYS A 106 -10.56 -2.18 3.51
CA LYS A 106 -11.63 -3.17 3.68
C LYS A 106 -12.97 -2.51 4.00
N SER A 107 -13.93 -2.71 3.11
CA SER A 107 -15.34 -2.43 3.34
C SER A 107 -16.06 -3.55 4.12
N SER A 108 -15.56 -4.78 4.06
CA SER A 108 -16.20 -5.98 4.63
C SER A 108 -15.28 -6.80 5.55
N SER A 109 -15.85 -7.76 6.30
CA SER A 109 -15.08 -8.65 7.17
C SER A 109 -14.35 -9.72 6.37
N HIS A 110 -13.02 -9.62 6.30
CA HIS A 110 -12.13 -10.67 5.84
C HIS A 110 -11.30 -11.23 7.00
N THR A 111 -10.78 -12.44 6.83
CA THR A 111 -9.90 -13.05 7.83
C THR A 111 -8.53 -12.35 7.85
N GLU A 112 -7.84 -12.43 8.98
CA GLU A 112 -6.53 -11.80 9.16
C GLU A 112 -5.50 -12.38 8.17
N GLU A 113 -5.56 -13.69 7.89
CA GLU A 113 -4.68 -14.35 6.92
C GLU A 113 -4.88 -13.81 5.50
N HIS A 114 -6.12 -13.48 5.14
CA HIS A 114 -6.40 -12.88 3.84
C HIS A 114 -5.74 -11.50 3.69
N ILE A 115 -5.83 -10.68 4.74
CA ILE A 115 -5.23 -9.34 4.78
C ILE A 115 -3.70 -9.45 4.73
N ILE A 116 -3.11 -10.34 5.53
CA ILE A 116 -1.66 -10.59 5.54
C ILE A 116 -1.18 -10.97 4.14
N ALA A 117 -1.89 -11.85 3.44
CA ALA A 117 -1.51 -12.26 2.09
C ALA A 117 -1.56 -11.10 1.08
N GLN A 118 -2.59 -10.26 1.13
CA GLN A 118 -2.67 -9.07 0.28
C GLN A 118 -1.54 -8.09 0.57
N LEU A 119 -1.26 -7.81 1.84
CA LEU A 119 -0.14 -6.97 2.27
C LEU A 119 1.22 -7.52 1.82
N LYS A 120 1.44 -8.84 1.94
CA LYS A 120 2.64 -9.49 1.40
C LYS A 120 2.72 -9.32 -0.12
N GLY A 121 1.61 -9.49 -0.83
CA GLY A 121 1.53 -9.28 -2.28
C GLY A 121 1.82 -7.84 -2.72
N GLY A 122 1.26 -6.85 -2.03
CA GLY A 122 1.58 -5.44 -2.27
C GLY A 122 3.07 -5.13 -2.06
N PHE A 123 3.68 -5.74 -1.04
CA PHE A 123 5.11 -5.65 -0.81
C PHE A 123 5.95 -6.33 -1.91
N CYS A 124 5.51 -7.48 -2.44
CA CYS A 124 6.14 -8.10 -3.60
C CYS A 124 6.14 -7.18 -4.83
N ILE A 125 5.03 -6.46 -5.08
CA ILE A 125 4.97 -5.48 -6.17
C ILE A 125 5.98 -4.34 -5.95
N LEU A 126 6.10 -3.83 -4.72
CA LEU A 126 7.13 -2.84 -4.37
C LEU A 126 8.55 -3.38 -4.68
N LYS A 127 8.83 -4.63 -4.30
CA LYS A 127 10.13 -5.26 -4.58
C LYS A 127 10.37 -5.49 -6.06
N TYR A 128 9.33 -5.76 -6.83
CA TYR A 128 9.42 -5.82 -8.28
C TYR A 128 9.79 -4.45 -8.88
N ILE A 129 9.11 -3.36 -8.45
CA ILE A 129 9.44 -1.99 -8.86
C ILE A 129 10.90 -1.65 -8.51
N GLU A 130 11.34 -1.99 -7.29
CA GLU A 130 12.72 -1.80 -6.84
C GLU A 130 13.73 -2.52 -7.75
N ALA A 131 13.45 -3.78 -8.08
CA ALA A 131 14.30 -4.58 -8.96
C ALA A 131 14.38 -3.99 -10.38
N ILE A 132 13.26 -3.51 -10.94
CA ILE A 132 13.25 -2.86 -12.26
C ILE A 132 14.11 -1.60 -12.22
N ILE A 133 13.91 -0.71 -11.23
CA ILE A 133 14.69 0.52 -11.10
C ILE A 133 16.17 0.21 -10.97
N ASN A 134 16.55 -0.73 -10.10
CA ASN A 134 17.95 -1.10 -9.88
C ASN A 134 18.61 -1.65 -11.15
N ASN A 135 17.98 -2.65 -11.78
CA ASN A 135 18.55 -3.29 -12.96
C ASN A 135 18.67 -2.32 -14.14
N PHE A 136 17.63 -1.55 -14.46
CA PHE A 136 17.68 -0.62 -15.58
C PHE A 136 18.60 0.58 -15.29
N SER A 137 18.67 1.07 -14.05
CA SER A 137 19.62 2.15 -13.70
C SER A 137 21.07 1.71 -13.90
N ASN A 138 21.39 0.46 -13.55
CA ASN A 138 22.71 -0.14 -13.73
C ASN A 138 23.02 -0.43 -15.20
N LEU A 139 22.07 -1.02 -15.93
CA LEU A 139 22.23 -1.39 -17.35
C LEU A 139 22.47 -0.17 -18.25
N PHE A 140 21.78 0.94 -18.00
CA PHE A 140 21.88 2.16 -18.82
C PHE A 140 22.86 3.21 -18.25
N ARG A 141 23.73 2.83 -17.30
CA ARG A 141 24.75 3.68 -16.66
C ARG A 141 24.21 5.03 -16.15
N TYR A 142 22.95 5.05 -15.73
CA TYR A 142 22.33 6.30 -15.28
C TYR A 142 22.92 6.77 -13.94
N LYS A 143 23.58 5.89 -13.18
CA LYS A 143 24.42 6.18 -12.00
C LYS A 143 25.42 5.04 -11.76
N SER A 144 26.68 5.37 -11.42
CA SER A 144 27.78 4.41 -11.21
C SER A 144 27.93 3.89 -9.78
N SER A 145 27.10 4.34 -8.84
CA SER A 145 26.99 3.79 -7.49
C SER A 145 25.68 4.24 -6.87
N LEU A 146 24.78 3.31 -6.59
CA LEU A 146 23.61 3.60 -5.79
C LEU A 146 23.33 2.41 -4.89
N ASN A 147 23.17 2.69 -3.60
CA ASN A 147 22.39 1.87 -2.70
C ASN A 147 21.02 1.60 -3.34
N LEU A 148 20.39 0.46 -3.03
CA LEU A 148 19.07 0.15 -3.57
C LEU A 148 18.10 1.31 -3.26
N PRO A 149 17.14 1.61 -4.15
CA PRO A 149 16.25 2.77 -4.05
C PRO A 149 15.60 2.96 -2.68
N PHE A 150 15.37 1.85 -1.96
CA PHE A 150 14.69 1.83 -0.67
C PHE A 150 15.54 1.28 0.49
N ASP A 151 16.86 1.16 0.36
CA ASP A 151 17.74 0.55 1.38
C ASP A 151 17.68 1.22 2.77
N SER A 152 17.26 2.48 2.83
CA SER A 152 17.11 3.22 4.09
C SER A 152 15.65 3.51 4.46
N PHE A 153 14.69 2.90 3.76
CA PHE A 153 13.28 3.12 4.02
C PHE A 153 12.77 2.15 5.08
N SER A 154 11.96 2.65 6.00
CA SER A 154 11.15 1.82 6.88
C SER A 154 9.89 1.35 6.15
N TYR A 155 9.51 0.09 6.36
CA TYR A 155 8.27 -0.47 5.83
C TYR A 155 7.21 -0.52 6.93
N ARG A 156 5.99 -0.12 6.59
CA ARG A 156 4.86 -0.07 7.50
C ARG A 156 3.66 -0.73 6.85
N PHE A 157 2.98 -1.61 7.56
CA PHE A 157 1.86 -2.37 7.03
C PHE A 157 0.58 -1.95 7.71
N ILE A 158 -0.43 -1.54 6.94
CA ILE A 158 -1.68 -0.98 7.47
C ILE A 158 -2.87 -1.66 6.80
N SER A 159 -3.85 -2.06 7.61
CA SER A 159 -5.18 -2.39 7.15
C SER A 159 -6.17 -1.35 7.66
N ILE A 160 -6.94 -0.76 6.76
CA ILE A 160 -7.93 0.26 7.03
C ILE A 160 -9.30 -0.34 6.81
N LYS A 161 -10.04 -0.56 7.90
CA LYS A 161 -11.38 -1.09 7.86
C LYS A 161 -12.40 0.02 8.10
N HIS A 162 -13.24 0.25 7.10
CA HIS A 162 -14.41 1.08 7.30
C HIS A 162 -15.45 0.35 8.15
N ILE A 163 -16.03 1.06 9.11
CA ILE A 163 -17.15 0.58 9.91
C ILE A 163 -18.21 1.68 9.81
N LYS A 164 -19.39 1.35 9.26
CA LYS A 164 -20.51 2.29 9.07
C LYS A 164 -20.84 3.09 10.34
N ASN A 165 -20.60 2.50 11.51
CA ASN A 165 -20.69 3.15 12.81
C ASN A 165 -19.27 3.32 13.39
N ALA A 166 -18.63 4.44 13.08
CA ALA A 166 -17.38 4.83 13.71
C ALA A 166 -17.55 4.84 15.24
N THR A 167 -16.82 4.00 15.95
CA THR A 167 -16.78 4.06 17.42
C THR A 167 -16.08 5.35 17.81
N LYS A 168 -16.87 6.34 18.25
CA LYS A 168 -16.39 7.56 18.90
C LYS A 168 -15.56 7.15 20.12
N GLY A 169 -14.24 7.09 20.02
CA GLY A 169 -13.38 6.94 21.20
C GLY A 169 -12.11 6.12 21.08
N ASN A 170 -11.87 5.35 20.02
CA ASN A 170 -10.61 4.60 19.97
C ASN A 170 -9.45 5.59 19.77
N LYS A 171 -8.50 5.68 20.71
CA LYS A 171 -7.23 6.37 20.43
C LYS A 171 -6.45 5.48 19.47
N LEU A 172 -5.56 6.08 18.69
CA LEU A 172 -4.70 5.30 17.78
C LEU A 172 -3.82 4.32 18.55
N GLN A 173 -3.40 4.72 19.75
CA GLN A 173 -2.56 3.95 20.68
C GLN A 173 -3.19 2.61 21.10
N ASP A 174 -4.52 2.51 21.07
CA ASP A 174 -5.26 1.32 21.46
C ASP A 174 -5.39 0.31 20.29
N SER A 175 -4.90 0.68 19.11
CA SER A 175 -4.98 -0.17 17.92
C SER A 175 -3.95 -1.31 18.02
N LYS A 176 -4.35 -2.53 17.63
CA LYS A 176 -3.47 -3.71 17.57
C LYS A 176 -2.20 -3.35 16.78
N ASN A 177 -1.04 -3.73 17.31
CA ASN A 177 0.28 -3.51 16.71
C ASN A 177 0.70 -2.04 16.54
N TYR A 178 0.06 -1.08 17.23
CA TYR A 178 0.42 0.34 17.10
C TYR A 178 1.92 0.64 17.35
N ASN A 179 2.56 -0.10 18.26
CA ASN A 179 3.98 0.10 18.57
C ASN A 179 4.92 -0.49 17.51
N ASP A 180 4.49 -1.51 16.78
CA ASP A 180 5.30 -2.18 15.77
C ASP A 180 4.40 -2.79 14.68
N PHE A 181 4.43 -2.16 13.51
CA PHE A 181 3.77 -2.61 12.30
C PHE A 181 4.73 -2.69 11.12
N SER A 182 5.96 -3.15 11.40
CA SER A 182 7.04 -3.25 10.42
C SER A 182 6.96 -4.46 9.49
N SER A 183 5.99 -5.37 9.70
CA SER A 183 5.77 -6.55 8.86
C SER A 183 4.28 -6.76 8.59
N ALA A 184 3.99 -7.50 7.51
CA ALA A 184 2.62 -7.86 7.16
C ALA A 184 1.93 -8.60 8.31
N ASP A 185 2.58 -9.55 8.99
CA ASP A 185 1.98 -10.29 10.11
C ASP A 185 1.74 -9.42 11.36
N LYS A 186 2.36 -8.24 11.42
CA LYS A 186 2.20 -7.24 12.48
C LYS A 186 1.45 -5.99 12.02
N PHE A 187 0.65 -6.06 10.95
CA PHE A 187 0.02 -4.86 10.40
C PHE A 187 -0.80 -4.07 11.45
N LEU A 188 -0.80 -2.74 11.33
CA LEU A 188 -1.63 -1.85 12.12
C LEU A 188 -3.05 -1.86 11.58
N HIS A 189 -4.01 -2.13 12.46
CA HIS A 189 -5.41 -2.19 12.06
C HIS A 189 -6.16 -0.90 12.45
N LEU A 190 -6.47 -0.07 11.46
CA LEU A 190 -7.24 1.16 11.62
C LEU A 190 -8.73 0.88 11.39
N ARG A 191 -9.54 0.98 12.45
CA ARG A 191 -10.99 0.73 12.39
C ARG A 191 -11.81 2.00 12.55
N GLY A 192 -12.88 2.11 11.77
CA GLY A 192 -13.97 3.07 12.02
C GLY A 192 -13.53 4.53 11.94
N ARG A 193 -12.61 4.84 11.04
CA ARG A 193 -12.12 6.20 10.79
C ARG A 193 -12.10 6.43 9.29
N ASP A 194 -12.37 7.65 8.85
CA ASP A 194 -12.28 8.11 7.46
C ASP A 194 -11.02 8.96 7.21
N LYS A 195 -10.25 9.24 8.26
CA LYS A 195 -9.05 10.05 8.20
C LYS A 195 -8.06 9.79 9.31
N ILE A 196 -6.81 10.20 9.08
CA ILE A 196 -5.73 10.23 10.08
C ILE A 196 -4.75 11.36 9.82
N ILE A 197 -4.09 11.85 10.87
CA ILE A 197 -2.92 12.72 10.73
C ILE A 197 -1.70 11.82 10.48
N TYR A 198 -1.02 12.04 9.35
CA TYR A 198 0.12 11.24 8.90
C TYR A 198 1.20 11.06 9.97
N ASN A 199 1.54 12.15 10.68
CA ASN A 199 2.57 12.15 11.73
C ASN A 199 2.30 11.19 12.90
N HIS A 200 1.06 10.69 13.04
CA HIS A 200 0.79 9.67 14.06
C HIS A 200 1.29 8.26 13.68
N LEU A 201 1.66 8.06 12.42
CA LEU A 201 2.09 6.79 11.83
C LEU A 201 3.59 6.74 11.52
N VAL A 202 4.24 7.90 11.39
CA VAL A 202 5.70 8.00 11.31
C VAL A 202 6.25 8.32 12.70
N LYS A 203 6.94 7.34 13.27
CA LYS A 203 7.73 7.46 14.50
C LYS A 203 9.10 6.87 14.24
#